data_AF-A0A933F1I0-F1
#
_entry.id   AF-A0A933F1I0-F1
#
_cell.length_a   1.000
_cell.length_b   1.000
_cell.length_c   1.000
_cell.angle_alpha   90.00
_cell.angle_beta   90.00
_cell.angle_gamma   90.00
#
_symmetry.space_group_name_H-M   'P 1'
#
loop_
_entity.id
_entity.type
_entity.pdbx_description
1 polymer ?
#
loop_
_entity_poly.entity_id
_entity_poly.type
_entity_poly.pdbx_seq_one_letter_code
_entity_poly.pdbx_strand_id
1 'polypeptide(L)'
;MKCLNCGQENKDSAKVCKKCNRGLSAAPAWFPDFRWHLKTLGFIYLGVVAFYFITTFALRQLPKPYHLREIPPEMTPWLRKGPKFLPEDQLKAPADAPAPAPAAP
;
A
#
# COMPACT_ATOMS: atom_id res chain seq x y z
N MET A 1 -11.24 42.16 -20.07
CA MET A 1 -11.51 41.37 -18.84
C MET A 1 -10.84 42.02 -17.65
N LYS A 2 -11.58 42.17 -16.54
CA LYS A 2 -11.09 42.81 -15.33
C LYS A 2 -10.30 41.83 -14.47
N CYS A 3 -9.11 42.23 -14.02
CA CYS A 3 -8.33 41.41 -13.10
C CYS A 3 -9.00 41.39 -11.71
N LEU A 4 -9.37 40.20 -11.21
CA LEU A 4 -10.01 40.01 -9.91
C LEU A 4 -9.16 40.48 -8.71
N ASN A 5 -7.85 40.68 -8.90
CA ASN A 5 -6.94 41.06 -7.84
C ASN A 5 -6.63 42.56 -7.78
N CYS A 6 -6.50 43.24 -8.92
CA CYS A 6 -6.06 44.64 -8.97
C CYS A 6 -7.03 45.57 -9.71
N GLY A 7 -8.14 45.04 -10.23
CA GLY A 7 -9.16 45.81 -10.94
C GLY A 7 -8.76 46.35 -12.30
N GLN A 8 -7.53 46.10 -12.77
CA GLN A 8 -7.04 46.55 -14.07
C GLN A 8 -7.81 45.86 -15.21
N GLU A 9 -8.23 46.63 -16.21
CA GLU A 9 -8.75 46.10 -17.47
C GLU A 9 -7.60 45.54 -18.31
N ASN A 10 -7.71 44.28 -18.71
CA ASN A 10 -6.76 43.60 -19.60
C ASN A 10 -7.47 43.17 -20.88
N LYS A 11 -6.70 43.03 -21.97
CA LYS A 11 -7.20 42.48 -23.24
C LYS A 11 -7.79 41.08 -22.99
N ASP A 12 -8.91 40.73 -23.61
CA ASP A 12 -9.62 39.47 -23.30
C ASP A 12 -8.81 38.20 -23.61
N SER A 13 -7.81 38.30 -24.49
CA SER A 13 -6.87 37.22 -24.79
C SER A 13 -5.63 37.19 -23.89
N ALA A 14 -5.52 38.07 -22.89
CA ALA A 14 -4.34 38.16 -22.03
C ALA A 14 -4.35 37.02 -21.00
N LYS A 15 -3.33 36.15 -21.04
CA LYS A 15 -3.16 35.08 -20.06
C LYS A 15 -2.71 35.59 -18.68
N VAL A 16 -2.10 36.78 -18.64
CA VAL A 16 -1.48 37.38 -17.45
C VAL A 16 -1.84 38.85 -17.37
N CYS A 17 -2.08 39.34 -16.15
CA CYS A 17 -2.39 40.75 -15.92
C CYS A 17 -1.15 41.63 -16.06
N LYS A 18 -1.25 42.73 -16.81
CA LYS A 18 -0.14 43.67 -17.04
C LYS A 18 0.38 44.38 -15.79
N LYS A 19 -0.46 44.57 -14.77
CA LYS A 19 -0.12 45.35 -13.56
C LYS A 19 0.45 44.49 -12.44
N CYS A 20 -0.18 43.34 -12.16
CA CYS A 20 0.18 42.48 -11.03
C CYS A 20 0.79 41.13 -11.45
N ASN A 21 1.01 40.91 -12.74
CA ASN A 21 1.63 39.72 -13.32
C ASN A 21 0.97 38.38 -12.91
N ARG A 22 -0.29 38.42 -12.45
CA ARG A 22 -1.06 37.25 -12.05
C ARG A 22 -1.77 36.63 -13.25
N GLY A 23 -1.83 35.30 -13.27
CA GLY A 23 -2.61 34.55 -14.25
C GLY A 23 -4.07 34.98 -14.22
N LEU A 24 -4.60 35.37 -15.39
CA LEU A 24 -6.01 35.70 -15.61
C LEU A 24 -6.83 34.45 -15.94
N SER A 25 -6.14 33.35 -16.25
CA SER A 25 -6.70 32.00 -16.36
C SER A 25 -7.09 31.49 -14.97
N ALA A 26 -8.36 31.64 -14.59
CA ALA A 26 -8.91 30.86 -13.49
C ALA A 26 -8.87 29.38 -13.91
N ALA A 27 -8.16 28.55 -13.14
CA ALA A 27 -8.27 27.11 -13.31
C ALA A 27 -9.75 26.73 -13.11
N PRO A 28 -10.29 25.79 -13.90
CA PRO A 28 -11.67 25.39 -13.74
C PRO A 28 -11.84 24.77 -12.35
N ALA A 29 -13.01 24.98 -11.72
CA ALA A 29 -13.26 24.59 -10.33
C ALA A 29 -13.11 23.09 -10.03
N TRP A 30 -13.08 22.24 -11.08
CA TRP A 30 -12.85 20.81 -10.97
C TRP A 30 -11.37 20.42 -10.87
N PHE A 31 -10.44 21.35 -11.11
CA PHE A 31 -9.00 21.04 -11.13
C PHE A 31 -8.48 20.86 -9.70
N PRO A 32 -7.95 19.68 -9.34
CA PRO A 32 -7.51 19.43 -7.97
C PRO A 32 -6.21 20.17 -7.63
N ASP A 33 -6.19 20.83 -6.47
CA ASP A 33 -4.98 21.47 -5.94
C ASP A 33 -3.93 20.45 -5.46
N PHE A 34 -2.69 20.90 -5.28
CA PHE A 34 -1.64 20.07 -4.68
C PHE A 34 -2.02 19.55 -3.27
N ARG A 35 -2.73 20.37 -2.48
CA ARG A 35 -3.26 19.98 -1.16
C ARG A 35 -4.28 18.84 -1.27
N TRP A 36 -5.08 18.84 -2.34
CA TRP A 36 -6.02 17.76 -2.62
C TRP A 36 -5.26 16.47 -2.93
N HIS A 37 -4.25 16.53 -3.81
CA HIS A 37 -3.43 15.37 -4.16
C HIS A 37 -2.75 14.75 -2.95
N LEU A 38 -2.15 15.57 -2.07
CA LEU A 38 -1.47 15.07 -0.88
C LEU A 38 -2.44 14.37 0.09
N LYS A 39 -3.64 14.94 0.28
CA LYS A 39 -4.70 14.34 1.10
C LYS A 39 -5.19 13.02 0.49
N THR A 40 -5.46 13.00 -0.80
CA THR A 40 -5.91 11.79 -1.51
C THR A 40 -4.86 10.69 -1.47
N LEU A 41 -3.59 11.01 -1.76
CA LEU A 41 -2.49 10.05 -1.65
C LEU A 41 -2.36 9.52 -0.21
N GLY A 42 -2.45 10.40 0.79
CA GLY A 42 -2.44 9.99 2.20
C GLY A 42 -3.51 8.95 2.53
N PHE A 43 -4.76 9.16 2.08
CA PHE A 43 -5.83 8.18 2.28
C PHE A 43 -5.61 6.87 1.53
N ILE A 44 -5.11 6.93 0.29
CA ILE A 44 -4.82 5.71 -0.48
C ILE A 44 -3.77 4.87 0.24
N TYR A 45 -2.65 5.48 0.65
CA TYR A 45 -1.60 4.76 1.36
C TYR A 45 -2.09 4.24 2.71
N LEU A 46 -2.85 5.03 3.47
CA LEU A 46 -3.45 4.59 4.73
C LEU A 46 -4.37 3.39 4.53
N GLY A 47 -5.22 3.42 3.49
CA GLY A 47 -6.10 2.32 3.11
C GLY A 47 -5.32 1.05 2.73
N VAL A 48 -4.26 1.18 1.94
CA VAL A 48 -3.40 0.04 1.55
C VAL A 48 -2.69 -0.54 2.77
N VAL A 49 -2.16 0.30 3.66
CA VAL A 49 -1.52 -0.14 4.91
C VAL A 49 -2.52 -0.89 5.79
N ALA A 50 -3.69 -0.31 6.03
CA ALA A 50 -4.74 -0.96 6.83
C ALA A 50 -5.17 -2.29 6.21
N PHE A 51 -5.39 -2.32 4.89
CA PHE A 51 -5.75 -3.53 4.16
C PHE A 51 -4.70 -4.64 4.31
N TYR A 52 -3.41 -4.31 4.18
CA TYR A 52 -2.32 -5.27 4.39
C TYR A 52 -2.34 -5.90 5.79
N PHE A 53 -2.52 -5.09 6.83
CA PHE A 53 -2.56 -5.60 8.20
C PHE A 53 -3.82 -6.43 8.48
N ILE A 54 -4.98 -5.98 8.01
CA ILE A 54 -6.26 -6.71 8.16
C ILE A 54 -6.19 -8.07 7.46
N THR A 55 -5.72 -8.10 6.21
CA THR A 55 -5.58 -9.35 5.44
C THR A 55 -4.56 -10.29 6.09
N THR A 56 -3.40 -9.78 6.51
CA THR A 56 -2.40 -10.58 7.23
C THR A 56 -2.97 -11.16 8.52
N PHE A 57 -3.72 -10.37 9.29
CA PHE A 57 -4.36 -10.81 10.52
C PHE A 57 -5.42 -11.90 10.25
N ALA A 58 -6.28 -11.69 9.26
CA ALA A 58 -7.30 -12.65 8.88
C ALA A 58 -6.70 -13.98 8.39
N LEU A 59 -5.66 -13.92 7.54
CA LEU A 59 -4.99 -15.10 7.00
C LEU A 59 -4.26 -15.92 8.08
N ARG A 60 -3.83 -15.29 9.19
CA ARG A 60 -3.23 -16.01 10.33
C ARG A 60 -4.23 -16.83 11.13
N GLN A 61 -5.52 -16.49 11.09
CA GLN A 61 -6.57 -17.21 11.82
C GLN A 61 -7.13 -18.42 11.07
N LEU A 62 -6.81 -18.56 9.77
CA LEU A 62 -7.31 -19.68 8.98
C LEU A 62 -6.74 -21.01 9.50
N PRO A 63 -7.55 -22.10 9.50
CA PRO A 63 -7.04 -23.42 9.84
C PRO A 63 -6.00 -23.89 8.83
N LYS A 64 -5.12 -24.81 9.26
CA LYS A 64 -4.24 -25.52 8.32
C LYS A 64 -5.11 -26.18 7.23
N PRO A 65 -4.75 -26.09 5.94
CA PRO A 65 -3.47 -25.66 5.37
C PRO A 65 -3.39 -24.17 4.97
N TYR A 66 -4.47 -23.40 5.10
CA TYR A 66 -4.60 -22.07 4.50
C TYR A 66 -3.99 -20.92 5.31
N HIS A 67 -3.53 -21.18 6.54
CA HIS A 67 -2.71 -20.23 7.28
C HIS A 67 -1.42 -19.87 6.51
N LEU A 68 -0.91 -18.66 6.77
CA LEU A 68 0.40 -18.21 6.26
C LEU A 68 1.51 -19.20 6.67
N ARG A 69 1.97 -20.01 5.71
CA ARG A 69 3.07 -20.97 5.90
C ARG A 69 4.40 -20.23 5.90
N GLU A 70 5.25 -20.54 6.89
CA GLU A 70 6.66 -20.16 6.81
C GLU A 70 7.37 -20.99 5.73
N ILE A 71 7.91 -20.30 4.73
CA ILE A 71 8.69 -20.95 3.68
C ILE A 71 10.07 -21.28 4.27
N PRO A 72 10.51 -22.54 4.19
CA PRO A 72 11.83 -22.93 4.68
C PRO A 72 12.93 -22.17 3.90
N PRO A 73 14.02 -21.79 4.56
CA PRO A 73 15.13 -21.07 3.93
C PRO A 73 15.77 -21.89 2.80
N GLU A 74 15.73 -23.22 2.87
CA GLU A 74 16.17 -24.13 1.80
C GLU A 74 15.52 -23.85 0.44
N MET A 75 14.21 -23.55 0.46
CA MET A 75 13.44 -23.30 -0.76
C MET A 75 13.58 -21.86 -1.24
N THR A 76 13.92 -20.94 -0.34
CA THR A 76 14.00 -19.50 -0.63
C THR A 76 15.25 -18.83 -0.05
N PRO A 77 16.46 -19.30 -0.42
CA PRO A 77 17.71 -18.79 0.14
C PRO A 77 17.98 -17.31 -0.21
N TRP A 78 17.26 -16.74 -1.17
CA TRP A 78 17.31 -15.31 -1.52
C TRP A 78 16.38 -14.43 -0.66
N LEU A 79 15.47 -15.01 0.14
CA LEU A 79 14.42 -14.28 0.84
C LEU A 79 14.86 -13.77 2.23
N ARG A 80 15.68 -14.53 2.96
CA ARG A 80 16.18 -14.14 4.30
C ARG A 80 17.70 -13.95 4.28
N LYS A 81 18.20 -12.92 4.99
CA LYS A 81 19.66 -12.67 5.16
C LYS A 81 20.32 -13.54 6.23
N GLY A 82 19.76 -14.74 6.48
CA GLY A 82 20.20 -15.67 7.52
C GLY A 82 21.02 -16.84 6.96
N PRO A 83 21.34 -17.85 7.79
CA PRO A 83 21.94 -19.08 7.29
C PRO A 83 21.06 -19.68 6.19
N LYS A 84 21.69 -20.02 5.05
CA LYS A 84 21.00 -20.50 3.84
C LYS A 84 20.50 -21.94 3.98
N PHE A 85 21.04 -22.67 4.95
CA PHE A 85 20.75 -24.06 5.23
C PHE A 85 20.46 -24.22 6.72
N LEU A 86 19.38 -24.91 7.05
CA LEU A 86 19.08 -25.44 8.37
C LEU A 86 19.92 -26.71 8.59
N PRO A 87 20.33 -26.99 9.83
CA PRO A 87 21.05 -28.22 10.13
C PRO A 87 20.13 -29.45 9.93
N GLU A 88 20.72 -30.58 9.54
CA GLU A 88 20.02 -31.77 9.01
C GLU A 88 19.05 -32.42 10.02
N ASP A 89 19.28 -32.19 11.31
CA ASP A 89 18.40 -32.58 12.41
C ASP A 89 17.05 -31.85 12.38
N GLN A 90 17.01 -30.59 11.93
CA GLN A 90 15.78 -29.79 11.79
C GLN A 90 15.01 -30.10 10.50
N LEU A 91 15.68 -30.71 9.53
CA LEU A 91 15.12 -31.11 8.24
C LEU A 91 14.37 -32.45 8.31
N LYS A 92 14.72 -33.29 9.29
CA LYS A 92 14.10 -34.59 9.46
C LYS A 92 12.67 -34.42 9.94
N ALA A 93 11.72 -34.99 9.20
CA ALA A 93 10.33 -35.03 9.65
C ALA A 93 10.27 -35.64 11.05
N PRO A 94 9.48 -35.08 11.99
CA PRO A 94 9.24 -35.74 13.26
C PRO A 94 8.76 -37.16 12.97
N ALA A 95 9.27 -38.14 13.71
CA ALA A 95 8.82 -39.51 13.57
C ALA A 95 7.30 -39.54 13.64
N ASP A 96 6.67 -40.26 12.70
CA ASP A 96 5.22 -40.33 12.61
C ASP A 96 4.64 -40.61 14.00
N ALA A 97 3.83 -39.67 14.50
CA ALA A 97 3.11 -39.91 15.73
C ALA A 97 2.29 -41.19 15.52
N PRO A 98 2.30 -42.13 16.48
CA PRO A 98 1.51 -43.35 16.35
C PRO A 98 0.06 -42.95 16.07
N ALA A 99 -0.53 -43.56 15.04
CA ALA A 99 -1.91 -43.28 14.63
C ALA A 99 -2.82 -43.31 15.87
N PRO A 100 -3.76 -42.36 16.02
CA PRO A 100 -4.68 -42.37 17.14
C PRO A 100 -5.39 -43.74 17.18
N ALA A 101 -5.39 -44.37 18.36
CA ALA A 101 -5.99 -45.69 18.56
C ALA A 101 -7.43 -45.68 18.04
N PRO A 102 -7.88 -46.78 17.38
CA PRO A 102 -9.26 -46.86 16.90
C PRO A 102 -10.21 -46.63 18.07
N ALA A 103 -11.18 -45.74 17.89
CA ALA A 103 -12.23 -45.51 18.87
C ALA A 103 -12.92 -46.87 19.13
N ALA A 104 -12.93 -47.30 20.39
CA ALA A 104 -13.62 -48.52 20.80
C ALA A 104 -15.12 -48.41 20.49
N PRO A 105 -15.76 -49.50 20.04
CA PRO A 105 -17.18 -49.52 19.65
C PRO A 105 -18.13 -49.29 20.83
#